data_AF-A0A382WYV6-F1
#
_entry.id   AF-A0A382WYV6-F1
#
_cell.length_a   1.000
_cell.length_b   1.000
_cell.length_c   1.000
_cell.angle_alpha   90.00
_cell.angle_beta   90.00
_cell.angle_gamma   90.00
#
_symmetry.space_group_name_H-M   'P 1'
#
loop_
_entity.id
_entity.type
_entity.pdbx_description
1 polymer ?
#
loop_
_entity_poly.entity_id
_entity_poly.type
_entity_poly.pdbx_seq_one_letter_code
_entity_poly.pdbx_strand_id
1 'polypeptide(L)' 'MPAVKKTNRRAQILQALAGMLETSPGQRITTAKLAEKVGVSEAALYRHFPSKARMFEGLIEFIE' A
#
# COMPACT_ATOMS: atom_id res chain seq x y z
N MET A 1 -20.01 -20.59 -4.63
CA MET A 1 -19.69 -19.50 -5.57
C MET A 1 -18.69 -18.58 -4.89
N PRO A 2 -17.50 -18.29 -5.46
CA PRO A 2 -16.53 -17.44 -4.77
C PRO A 2 -17.07 -16.02 -4.75
N ALA A 3 -17.16 -15.44 -3.54
CA ALA A 3 -17.60 -14.07 -3.35
C ALA A 3 -16.73 -13.14 -4.21
N VAL A 4 -17.39 -12.29 -5.00
CA VAL A 4 -16.78 -11.20 -5.77
C VAL A 4 -15.76 -10.51 -4.87
N LYS A 5 -14.47 -10.69 -5.16
CA LYS A 5 -13.37 -9.98 -4.47
C LYS A 5 -13.61 -8.50 -4.72
N LYS A 6 -14.35 -7.82 -3.83
CA LYS A 6 -14.32 -6.36 -3.73
C LYS A 6 -12.86 -6.03 -3.53
N THR A 7 -12.21 -5.55 -4.58
CA THR A 7 -10.79 -5.24 -4.58
C THR A 7 -10.56 -4.19 -3.52
N ASN A 8 -10.16 -4.63 -2.34
CA ASN A 8 -9.98 -3.74 -1.21
C ASN A 8 -8.76 -2.89 -1.54
N ARG A 9 -8.99 -1.63 -1.91
CA ARG A 9 -7.93 -0.73 -2.33
C ARG A 9 -6.85 -0.59 -1.25
N ARG A 10 -7.24 -0.70 0.03
CA ARG A 10 -6.32 -0.77 1.16
C ARG A 10 -5.35 -1.95 1.04
N ALA A 11 -5.86 -3.15 0.75
CA ALA A 11 -5.03 -4.35 0.58
C ALA A 11 -4.08 -4.24 -0.62
N GLN A 12 -4.54 -3.68 -1.74
CA GLN A 12 -3.68 -3.45 -2.91
C GLN A 12 -2.52 -2.49 -2.61
N ILE A 13 -2.76 -1.44 -1.83
CA ILE A 13 -1.72 -0.50 -1.39
C ILE A 13 -0.68 -1.22 -0.53
N LEU A 14 -1.13 -2.05 0.43
CA LEU A 14 -0.23 -2.82 1.30
C LEU A 14 0.60 -3.84 0.53
N GLN A 15 -0.01 -4.57 -0.41
CA GLN A 15 0.71 -5.51 -1.28
C GLN A 15 1.77 -4.80 -2.14
N ALA A 16 1.43 -3.65 -2.71
CA ALA A 16 2.40 -2.87 -3.49
C ALA A 16 3.54 -2.36 -2.62
N LEU A 17 3.23 -1.91 -1.39
CA LEU A 17 4.23 -1.45 -0.43
C LEU A 17 5.18 -2.59 -0.03
N ALA A 18 4.65 -3.76 0.30
CA ALA A 18 5.43 -4.96 0.60
C ALA A 18 6.39 -5.30 -0.55
N GLY A 19 5.86 -5.40 -1.78
CA GLY A 19 6.68 -5.70 -2.94
C GLY A 19 7.75 -4.63 -3.23
N MET A 20 7.50 -3.35 -2.95
CA MET A 20 8.55 -2.33 -3.09
C MET A 20 9.66 -2.51 -2.05
N LEU A 21 9.33 -2.90 -0.82
CA LEU A 21 10.33 -3.16 0.24
C LEU A 21 11.19 -4.39 -0.09
N GLU A 22 10.58 -5.45 -0.63
CA GLU A 22 11.30 -6.66 -1.06
C GLU A 22 12.23 -6.39 -2.25
N THR A 23 11.77 -5.64 -3.25
CA THR A 23 12.56 -5.38 -4.47
C THR A 23 13.73 -4.41 -4.26
N SER A 24 13.72 -3.60 -3.22
CA SER A 24 14.74 -2.58 -2.99
C SER A 24 14.96 -2.35 -1.48
N PRO A 25 15.58 -3.33 -0.80
CA PRO A 25 15.88 -3.22 0.62
C PRO A 25 16.76 -2.00 0.88
N GLY A 26 16.38 -1.17 1.85
CA GLY A 26 17.10 0.05 2.21
C GLY A 26 16.84 1.27 1.31
N GLN A 27 16.09 1.13 0.21
CA GLN A 27 15.71 2.29 -0.59
C GLN A 27 14.53 3.04 0.04
N ARG A 28 14.60 4.37 0.02
CA ARG A 28 13.53 5.23 0.54
C ARG A 28 12.26 5.05 -0.30
N ILE A 29 11.25 4.42 0.29
CA ILE A 29 9.89 4.40 -0.28
C ILE A 29 9.28 5.79 -0.18
N THR A 30 8.78 6.31 -1.30
CA THR A 30 7.99 7.54 -1.36
C THR A 30 6.53 7.23 -1.66
N THR A 31 5.63 8.00 -1.06
CA THR A 31 4.19 7.89 -1.27
C THR A 31 3.80 8.16 -2.72
N ALA A 32 4.51 9.07 -3.40
CA ALA A 32 4.36 9.29 -4.84
C ALA A 32 4.62 8.03 -5.67
N LYS A 33 5.76 7.34 -5.47
CA LYS A 33 6.09 6.09 -6.18
C LYS A 33 5.11 4.96 -5.84
N LEU A 34 4.67 4.89 -4.59
CA LEU A 34 3.65 3.92 -4.17
C LEU A 34 2.31 4.18 -4.89
N ALA A 35 1.90 5.44 -4.98
CA ALA A 35 0.66 5.84 -5.64
C ALA A 35 0.70 5.47 -7.13
N GLU A 36 1.83 5.76 -7.78
CA GLU A 36 2.10 5.41 -9.18
C GLU A 36 2.06 3.90 -9.39
N LYS A 37 2.74 3.11 -8.55
CA LYS A 37 2.74 1.64 -8.64
C LYS A 37 1.36 1.02 -8.45
N VAL A 38 0.52 1.64 -7.61
CA VAL A 38 -0.85 1.17 -7.35
C VAL A 38 -1.83 1.70 -8.41
N GLY A 39 -1.47 2.76 -9.16
CA GLY A 39 -2.32 3.41 -10.16
C GLY A 39 -3.36 4.34 -9.56
N VAL A 40 -3.00 5.11 -8.53
CA VAL A 40 -3.84 6.15 -7.90
C VAL A 40 -3.08 7.46 -7.74
N SER A 41 -3.81 8.54 -7.49
CA SER A 41 -3.19 9.78 -7.00
C SER A 41 -2.67 9.61 -5.57
N GLU A 42 -1.65 10.39 -5.22
CA GLU A 42 -1.11 10.42 -3.86
C GLU A 42 -2.19 10.85 -2.84
N ALA A 43 -3.06 11.79 -3.22
CA ALA A 43 -4.21 12.19 -2.40
C ALA A 43 -5.18 11.03 -2.11
N ALA A 44 -5.35 10.10 -3.05
CA ALA A 44 -6.20 8.92 -2.85
C ALA A 44 -5.56 7.90 -1.90
N LEU A 45 -4.23 7.81 -1.82
CA LEU A 45 -3.57 7.01 -0.77
C LEU A 45 -3.94 7.53 0.62
N TYR A 46 -3.93 8.86 0.80
CA TYR A 46 -4.23 9.48 2.10
C TYR A 46 -5.68 9.28 2.57
N ARG A 47 -6.61 8.96 1.65
CA ARG A 47 -7.99 8.56 2.01
C ARG A 47 -8.05 7.19 2.69
N HIS A 48 -7.09 6.31 2.41
CA HIS A 48 -7.01 4.98 3.01
C HIS A 48 -6.09 4.93 4.22
N PHE A 49 -5.02 5.74 4.20
CA PHE A 49 -4.04 5.81 5.27
C PHE A 49 -3.73 7.28 5.57
N PRO A 50 -4.13 7.82 6.72
CA PRO A 50 -4.03 9.25 7.00
C PRO A 50 -2.58 9.75 7.11
N SER A 51 -1.61 8.85 7.25
CA SER A 51 -0.18 9.20 7.25
C SER A 51 0.65 8.07 6.66
N LYS A 52 1.88 8.40 6.28
CA LYS A 52 2.88 7.40 5.88
C LYS A 52 3.11 6.36 6.99
N ALA A 53 3.24 6.79 8.25
CA ALA A 53 3.42 5.87 9.38
C ALA A 53 2.28 4.83 9.45
N ARG A 54 1.03 5.27 9.28
CA ARG A 54 -0.14 4.37 9.28
C ARG A 54 -0.15 3.38 8.11
N MET A 55 0.50 3.70 6.99
CA MET A 55 0.69 2.73 5.89
C MET A 55 1.63 1.59 6.32
N PHE A 56 2.72 1.91 7.04
CA PHE A 56 3.67 0.91 7.51
C PHE A 56 3.11 0.10 8.69
N GLU A 57 2.43 0.73 9.64
CA GLU A 57 1.71 0.03 10.71
C GLU A 57 0.68 -0.94 10.12
N GLY A 58 -0.13 -0.47 9.17
CA GLY A 58 -1.11 -1.32 8.49
C GLY A 58 -0.47 -2.42 7.64
N LEU A 59 0.78 -2.28 7.23
CA LEU A 59 1.53 -3.35 6.58
C LEU A 59 1.97 -4.41 7.58
N ILE A 60 2.47 -3.99 8.75
CA ILE A 60 2.86 -4.90 9.83
C ILE A 60 1.66 -5.73 10.27
N GLU A 61 0.51 -5.08 10.52
CA GLU A 61 -0.76 -5.76 10.85
C GLU A 61 -1.25 -6.69 9.73
N PHE A 62 -0.84 -6.47 8.47
CA PHE A 62 -1.28 -7.28 7.33
C PHE A 62 -0.41 -8.52 7.11
N ILE A 63 0.79 -8.55 7.68
CA ILE A 63 1.72 -9.69 7.57
C ILE A 63 1.73 -10.59 8.82
N GLU A 64 1.07 -10.15 9.91
CA GLU A 64 0.74 -10.99 11.09
C GLU A 64 -0.46 -11.91 10.82
#